data_AF-A0A2A5JQF6-F1
#
_entry.id   AF-A0A2A5JQF6-F1
#
_cell.length_a   1.000
_cell.length_b   1.000
_cell.length_c   1.000
_cell.angle_alpha   90.00
_cell.angle_beta   90.00
_cell.angle_gamma   90.00
#
_symmetry.space_group_name_H-M   'P 1'
#
loop_
_entity.id
_entity.type
_entity.pdbx_description
1 polymer ?
#
loop_
_entity_poly.entity_id
_entity_poly.type
_entity_poly.pdbx_seq_one_letter_code
_entity_poly.pdbx_strand_id
1 'polypeptide(L)'
;LRFAGGPRNHMPKGLPFELKSYIELVELTGQCIRADKRGYIKEAQPILTRLNIEPENWIKLTTQFSRVFRGAVGREGALTDYCETLQKRRRTNLTNCARLLD
;
A
#
# COMPACT_ATOMS: atom_id res chain seq x y z
N LEU A 1 8.90 11.11 7.71
CA LEU A 1 9.08 11.61 6.33
C LEU A 1 8.07 12.72 6.08
N ARG A 2 8.41 13.82 5.37
CA ARG A 2 7.42 14.81 4.89
C ARG A 2 6.93 14.40 3.50
N PHE A 3 5.76 14.91 3.06
CA PHE A 3 5.31 14.77 1.68
C PHE A 3 6.15 15.66 0.77
N ALA A 4 6.76 15.09 -0.26
CA ALA A 4 7.61 15.77 -1.25
C ALA A 4 6.83 16.29 -2.47
N GLY A 5 5.56 15.90 -2.59
CA GLY A 5 4.71 16.18 -3.75
C GLY A 5 4.92 15.18 -4.88
N GLY A 6 4.43 15.53 -6.07
CA GLY A 6 4.56 14.69 -7.26
C GLY A 6 6.02 14.46 -7.71
N PRO A 7 6.29 13.38 -8.46
CA PRO A 7 7.60 13.10 -9.05
C PRO A 7 8.08 14.25 -9.94
N ARG A 8 9.36 14.63 -9.79
CA ARG A 8 10.01 15.69 -10.57
C ARG A 8 11.52 15.52 -10.57
N ASN A 9 12.20 16.16 -11.52
CA ASN A 9 13.66 16.24 -11.54
C ASN A 9 14.15 16.87 -10.22
N HIS A 10 15.16 16.25 -9.61
CA HIS A 10 15.65 16.59 -8.26
C HIS A 10 14.57 16.46 -7.17
N MET A 11 14.20 15.21 -6.85
CA MET A 11 13.21 14.93 -5.82
C MET A 11 13.74 15.33 -4.42
N PRO A 12 13.04 16.19 -3.66
CA PRO A 12 13.44 16.50 -2.30
C PRO A 12 13.23 15.29 -1.39
N LYS A 13 13.98 15.22 -0.29
CA LYS A 13 13.86 14.12 0.68
C LYS A 13 12.45 14.09 1.28
N GLY A 14 11.67 13.06 0.95
CA GLY A 14 10.30 12.92 1.40
C GLY A 14 9.57 11.79 0.67
N LEU A 15 8.30 11.63 0.98
CA LEU A 15 7.42 10.70 0.28
C LEU A 15 7.04 11.33 -1.07
N PRO A 16 7.30 10.70 -2.23
CA PRO A 16 6.94 11.22 -3.55
C PRO A 16 5.43 11.10 -3.81
N PHE A 17 4.66 11.77 -2.97
CA PHE A 17 3.23 11.80 -2.99
C PHE A 17 2.75 13.16 -2.48
N GLU A 18 1.62 13.62 -3.01
CA GLU A 18 1.00 14.86 -2.56
C GLU A 18 0.17 14.61 -1.30
N LEU A 19 0.27 15.50 -0.31
CA LEU A 19 -0.54 15.42 0.91
C LEU A 19 -2.04 15.39 0.62
N LYS A 20 -2.49 16.22 -0.34
CA LYS A 20 -3.91 16.25 -0.75
C LYS A 20 -4.36 14.89 -1.28
N SER A 21 -3.59 14.29 -2.17
CA SER A 21 -3.87 12.95 -2.70
C SER A 21 -3.85 11.88 -1.60
N TYR A 22 -2.99 12.00 -0.59
CA TYR A 22 -3.00 11.08 0.55
C TYR A 22 -4.28 11.16 1.37
N ILE A 23 -4.72 12.38 1.69
CA ILE A 23 -5.96 12.58 2.44
C ILE A 23 -7.15 12.06 1.63
N GLU A 24 -7.20 12.36 0.33
CA GLU A 24 -8.23 11.84 -0.58
C GLU A 24 -8.24 10.31 -0.62
N LEU A 25 -7.08 9.66 -0.73
CA LEU A 25 -6.98 8.20 -0.70
C LEU A 25 -7.54 7.62 0.61
N VAL A 26 -7.19 8.22 1.75
CA VAL A 26 -7.66 7.78 3.07
C VAL A 26 -9.18 7.93 3.18
N GLU A 27 -9.71 9.07 2.76
CA GLU A 27 -11.16 9.35 2.78
C GLU A 27 -11.93 8.36 1.90
N LEU A 28 -11.52 8.20 0.64
CA LEU A 28 -12.16 7.26 -0.30
C LEU A 28 -12.08 5.81 0.21
N THR A 29 -10.95 5.42 0.82
CA THR A 29 -10.79 4.09 1.42
C THR A 29 -11.79 3.88 2.57
N GLY A 30 -11.95 4.87 3.45
CA GLY A 30 -12.92 4.82 4.53
C GLY A 30 -14.36 4.70 4.02
N GLN A 31 -14.69 5.45 2.97
CA GLN A 31 -15.98 5.39 2.30
C GLN A 31 -16.24 4.03 1.64
N CYS A 32 -15.23 3.37 1.06
CA CYS A 32 -15.38 2.02 0.50
C CYS A 32 -15.54 0.91 1.56
N ILE A 33 -14.95 1.06 2.75
CA ILE A 33 -15.02 0.01 3.78
C ILE A 33 -16.38 -0.03 4.47
N ARG A 34 -17.03 1.13 4.64
CA ARG A 34 -18.26 1.27 5.45
C ARG A 34 -19.53 1.29 4.61
N ALA A 35 -19.84 0.14 4.00
CA ALA A 35 -21.07 -0.06 3.21
C ALA A 35 -22.37 0.22 3.98
N ASP A 36 -22.33 0.16 5.30
CA ASP A 36 -23.47 0.41 6.21
C ASP A 36 -23.72 1.90 6.51
N LYS A 37 -22.96 2.82 5.91
CA LYS A 37 -23.03 4.25 6.23
C LYS A 37 -23.37 5.13 5.03
N ARG A 38 -23.99 6.26 5.34
CA ARG A 38 -24.21 7.34 4.38
C ARG A 38 -22.86 7.87 3.90
N GLY A 39 -22.69 7.97 2.58
CA GLY A 39 -21.41 8.32 1.95
C GLY A 39 -20.59 7.12 1.51
N TYR A 40 -21.11 5.89 1.61
CA TYR A 40 -20.50 4.73 0.96
C TYR A 40 -20.35 4.97 -0.54
N ILE A 41 -19.15 4.66 -1.03
CA ILE A 41 -18.85 4.61 -2.47
C ILE A 41 -18.41 3.20 -2.82
N LYS A 42 -18.86 2.71 -3.97
CA LYS A 42 -18.51 1.36 -4.42
C LYS A 42 -17.03 1.23 -4.73
N GLU A 43 -16.41 2.29 -5.27
CA GLU A 43 -15.07 2.20 -5.87
C GLU A 43 -14.26 3.50 -5.71
N ALA A 44 -12.99 3.37 -5.30
CA ALA A 44 -12.00 4.45 -5.19
C ALA A 44 -11.07 4.55 -6.42
N GLN A 45 -11.54 4.09 -7.58
CA GLN A 45 -10.74 3.80 -8.78
C GLN A 45 -9.75 4.90 -9.19
N PRO A 46 -10.12 6.21 -9.30
CA PRO A 46 -9.25 7.19 -9.94
C PRO A 46 -7.86 7.32 -9.30
N ILE A 47 -7.78 7.23 -7.97
CA ILE A 47 -6.51 7.34 -7.25
C ILE A 47 -5.73 6.02 -7.22
N LEU A 48 -6.43 4.87 -7.16
CA LEU A 48 -5.81 3.55 -7.14
C LEU A 48 -5.23 3.18 -8.52
N THR A 49 -5.94 3.50 -9.60
CA THR A 49 -5.44 3.34 -10.98
C THR A 49 -4.15 4.13 -11.19
N ARG A 50 -4.09 5.39 -10.72
CA ARG A 50 -2.87 6.21 -10.80
C ARG A 50 -1.70 5.63 -10.01
N LEU A 51 -1.99 4.95 -8.90
CA LEU A 51 -1.01 4.28 -8.06
C LEU A 51 -0.63 2.89 -8.57
N ASN A 52 -1.28 2.39 -9.64
CA ASN A 52 -1.15 1.03 -10.12
C ASN A 52 -1.42 -0.01 -9.01
N ILE A 53 -2.51 0.20 -8.26
CA ILE A 53 -2.95 -0.70 -7.19
C ILE A 53 -4.31 -1.27 -7.57
N GLU A 54 -4.42 -2.60 -7.54
CA GLU A 54 -5.69 -3.27 -7.78
C GLU A 54 -6.67 -3.03 -6.60
N PRO A 55 -7.92 -2.58 -6.86
CA PRO A 55 -8.85 -2.18 -5.80
C PRO A 55 -9.16 -3.28 -4.78
N GLU A 56 -9.30 -4.53 -5.20
CA GLU A 56 -9.63 -5.66 -4.35
C GLU A 56 -8.47 -5.97 -3.39
N ASN A 57 -7.24 -5.98 -3.90
CA ASN A 57 -6.01 -6.06 -3.14
C ASN A 57 -5.92 -4.88 -2.17
N TRP A 58 -6.22 -3.65 -2.60
CA TRP A 58 -6.21 -2.47 -1.73
C TRP A 58 -7.16 -2.61 -0.54
N ILE A 59 -8.42 -3.03 -0.77
CA ILE A 59 -9.39 -3.23 0.31
C ILE A 59 -8.93 -4.33 1.26
N LYS A 60 -8.40 -5.44 0.72
CA LYS A 60 -7.86 -6.52 1.55
C LYS A 60 -6.67 -6.06 2.40
N LEU A 61 -5.75 -5.31 1.81
CA LEU A 61 -4.59 -4.77 2.51
C LEU A 61 -4.99 -3.78 3.59
N THR A 62 -5.91 -2.85 3.31
CA THR A 62 -6.31 -1.81 4.27
C THR A 62 -7.22 -2.32 5.39
N THR A 63 -7.90 -3.45 5.22
CA THR A 63 -8.77 -4.04 6.26
C THR A 63 -8.17 -5.24 6.98
N GLN A 64 -7.26 -5.98 6.35
CA GLN A 64 -6.78 -7.28 6.84
C GLN A 64 -5.25 -7.38 6.91
N PHE A 65 -4.53 -6.26 6.85
CA PHE A 65 -3.05 -6.24 6.81
C PHE A 65 -2.39 -7.22 7.79
N SER A 66 -2.71 -7.11 9.09
CA SER A 66 -2.12 -7.93 10.15
C SER A 66 -2.59 -9.38 10.16
N ARG A 67 -3.71 -9.68 9.50
CA ARG A 67 -4.19 -11.07 9.30
C ARG A 67 -3.42 -11.73 8.16
N VAL A 68 -3.14 -10.98 7.09
CA VAL A 68 -2.47 -11.44 5.88
C VAL A 68 -0.96 -11.58 6.09
N PHE A 69 -0.34 -10.65 6.81
CA PHE A 69 1.10 -10.63 7.01
C PHE A 69 1.48 -10.83 8.48
N ARG A 70 2.42 -11.74 8.73
CA ARG A 70 2.96 -12.02 10.09
C ARG A 70 4.47 -11.76 10.19
N GLY A 71 4.96 -10.71 9.54
CA GLY A 71 6.38 -10.40 9.47
C GLY A 71 6.69 -9.32 8.45
N ALA A 72 7.92 -9.33 7.91
CA ALA A 72 8.35 -8.37 6.89
C ALA A 72 7.48 -8.44 5.63
N VAL A 73 7.22 -7.28 5.03
CA VAL A 73 6.39 -7.08 3.84
C VAL A 73 7.15 -6.17 2.90
N GLY A 74 7.16 -6.49 1.61
CA GLY A 74 7.86 -5.70 0.60
C GLY A 74 8.02 -6.46 -0.71
N ARG A 75 8.70 -5.83 -1.67
CA ARG A 75 9.07 -6.49 -2.92
C ARG A 75 10.03 -7.65 -2.65
N GLU A 76 10.05 -8.63 -3.55
CA GLU A 76 10.87 -9.84 -3.40
C GLU A 76 12.35 -9.53 -3.11
N GLY A 77 12.95 -8.59 -3.85
CA GLY A 77 14.35 -8.18 -3.63
C GLY A 77 14.57 -7.68 -2.20
N ALA A 78 13.76 -6.72 -1.74
CA ALA A 78 13.88 -6.16 -0.39
C ALA A 78 13.62 -7.19 0.72
N LEU A 79 12.72 -8.16 0.49
CA LEU A 79 12.50 -9.26 1.43
C LEU A 79 13.68 -10.22 1.48
N THR A 80 14.34 -10.45 0.35
CA THR A 80 15.54 -11.27 0.25
C THR A 80 16.69 -10.61 1.02
N ASP A 81 16.97 -9.34 0.74
CA ASP A 81 17.98 -8.54 1.46
C ASP A 81 17.72 -8.52 2.98
N TYR A 82 16.46 -8.34 3.38
CA TYR A 82 16.05 -8.38 4.79
C TYR A 82 16.33 -9.74 5.45
N CYS A 83 15.99 -10.83 4.76
CA CYS A 83 16.21 -12.18 5.27
C CYS A 83 17.71 -12.50 5.39
N GLU A 84 18.52 -12.12 4.41
CA GLU A 84 19.97 -12.29 4.43
C GLU A 84 20.62 -11.49 5.56
N THR A 85 20.27 -10.21 5.69
CA THR A 85 20.79 -9.32 6.75
C THR A 85 20.50 -9.86 8.15
N LEU A 86 19.33 -10.47 8.35
CA LEU A 86 18.92 -11.05 9.64
C LEU A 86 19.23 -12.55 9.77
N GLN A 87 19.97 -13.13 8.81
CA GLN A 87 20.31 -14.56 8.76
C GLN A 87 19.08 -15.49 8.90
N LYS A 88 17.93 -15.05 8.38
CA LYS A 88 16.68 -15.82 8.37
C LYS A 88 16.63 -16.71 7.14
N ARG A 89 16.53 -18.02 7.35
CA ARG A 89 16.42 -19.00 6.24
C ARG A 89 15.10 -18.94 5.46
N ARG A 90 14.01 -18.45 6.06
CA ARG A 90 12.67 -18.47 5.44
C ARG A 90 12.16 -17.06 5.12
N ARG A 91 11.63 -16.90 3.89
CA ARG A 91 10.91 -15.71 3.40
C ARG A 91 9.40 -15.87 3.63
N THR A 92 8.93 -15.68 4.87
CA THR A 92 7.59 -16.11 5.33
C THR A 92 6.41 -15.50 4.58
N ASN A 93 6.51 -14.26 4.10
CA ASN A 93 5.42 -13.54 3.44
C ASN A 93 5.60 -13.39 1.92
N LEU A 94 6.59 -14.05 1.30
CA LEU A 94 6.93 -13.83 -0.11
C LEU A 94 5.73 -14.03 -1.04
N THR A 95 5.02 -15.15 -0.89
CA THR A 95 3.84 -15.46 -1.72
C THR A 95 2.72 -14.43 -1.56
N ASN A 96 2.45 -13.98 -0.33
CA ASN A 96 1.43 -12.95 -0.10
C ASN A 96 1.87 -11.58 -0.65
N CYS A 97 3.16 -11.26 -0.58
CA CYS A 97 3.69 -10.03 -1.15
C CYS A 97 3.58 -10.04 -2.67
N ALA A 98 4.01 -11.12 -3.32
CA ALA A 98 3.93 -11.28 -4.78
C ALA A 98 2.47 -11.25 -5.30
N ARG A 99 1.51 -11.68 -4.48
CA ARG A 99 0.09 -11.68 -4.87
C ARG A 99 -0.58 -10.32 -4.69
N LEU A 100 -0.21 -9.57 -3.66
CA LEU A 100 -0.99 -8.41 -3.18
C LEU A 100 -0.30 -7.06 -3.45
N LEU A 101 1.01 -7.06 -3.75
CA LEU A 101 1.81 -5.84 -3.90
C LEU A 101 2.38 -5.65 -5.31
N ASP A 102 2.23 -6.64 -6.19
CA ASP A 102 2.67 -6.62 -7.59
C ASP A 102 1.52 -6.25 -8.53
#